data_AF-A0A7C4DRX4-F1
#
_entry.id   AF-A0A7C4DRX4-F1
#
_cell.length_a   1.000
_cell.length_b   1.000
_cell.length_c   1.000
_cell.angle_alpha   90.00
_cell.angle_beta   90.00
_cell.angle_gamma   90.00
#
_symmetry.space_group_name_H-M   'P 1'
#
loop_
_entity.id
_entity.type
_entity.pdbx_description
1 polymer ?
#
loop_
_entity_poly.entity_id
_entity_poly.type
_entity_poly.pdbx_seq_one_letter_code
_entity_poly.pdbx_strand_id
1 'polypeptide(L)'
;MKIPRPRRLAHCAAAALLGGALLSAQETPLPPADSESFEQWLAAGEVQQIPWQVRIGPTTLSLRQWLMVPVEVRVPARYLRTNEGQHEFTLVARVADGDGRWLTPARVETHRAKGRFARSSYLQFRLPLQVKPGHYQLLLVLQDHQTGLQSIRRERLHVPAPRQDPLPDAFRNLPRVSFLRFSPVEGAGAELAEPARLWLPVPAERPLRIELLVNFSPSEQFYRSVSVHRQNRSTMLAALDVLTQLHVPNGSLHLTAFDLTHRRILFEQQIQDDVDWEALYAALEEIHPLRISRDALEHRQQLAAFFRELVRERIRRARDASASAGETAADAIAAEPPQTVFILVSSGVLFPGGNNLDPLTQREVVDCACRVFYFQFRVHRDNLWDHLARLLEPFRPQRFFLQSSNDFRRALARMLSELRTHPSSSRR
;
A
#
# COMPACT_ATOMS: atom_id res chain seq x y z
N MET A 1 51.94 -35.24 -23.76
CA MET A 1 51.31 -34.67 -22.54
C MET A 1 49.85 -34.38 -22.86
N LYS A 2 48.91 -35.22 -22.39
CA LYS A 2 47.47 -35.13 -22.68
C LYS A 2 46.76 -34.46 -21.51
N ILE A 3 46.15 -33.30 -21.74
CA ILE A 3 45.34 -32.58 -20.76
C ILE A 3 43.92 -33.19 -20.77
N PRO A 4 43.35 -33.64 -19.64
CA PRO A 4 42.01 -34.20 -19.61
C PRO A 4 40.95 -33.09 -19.64
N ARG A 5 39.90 -33.29 -20.44
CA ARG A 5 38.71 -32.41 -20.50
C ARG A 5 37.80 -32.65 -19.29
N PRO A 6 37.17 -31.60 -18.73
CA PRO A 6 36.20 -31.75 -17.66
C PRO A 6 34.85 -32.30 -18.17
N ARG A 7 34.31 -33.30 -17.46
CA ARG A 7 32.95 -33.82 -17.66
C ARG A 7 31.93 -32.77 -17.20
N ARG A 8 31.10 -32.27 -18.12
CA ARG A 8 29.91 -31.46 -17.79
C ARG A 8 28.79 -32.40 -17.32
N LEU A 9 28.45 -32.32 -16.03
CA LEU A 9 27.22 -32.88 -15.48
C LEU A 9 26.06 -31.94 -15.84
N ALA A 10 25.29 -32.31 -16.85
CA ALA A 10 24.03 -31.65 -17.17
C ALA A 10 22.99 -32.00 -16.08
N HIS A 11 22.73 -31.06 -15.18
CA HIS A 11 21.57 -31.13 -14.28
C HIS A 11 20.36 -30.60 -15.04
N CYS A 12 19.51 -31.51 -15.55
CA CYS A 12 18.16 -31.19 -15.97
C CYS A 12 17.32 -30.87 -14.73
N ALA A 13 17.19 -29.59 -14.40
CA ALA A 13 16.17 -29.12 -13.47
C ALA A 13 14.81 -29.08 -14.20
N ALA A 14 14.03 -30.16 -14.08
CA ALA A 14 12.63 -30.17 -14.47
C ALA A 14 11.85 -29.30 -13.48
N ALA A 15 11.47 -28.09 -13.90
CA ALA A 15 10.54 -27.24 -13.16
C ALA A 15 9.14 -27.87 -13.24
N ALA A 16 8.72 -28.55 -12.17
CA ALA A 16 7.34 -28.97 -12.02
C ALA A 16 6.45 -27.75 -11.79
N LEU A 17 5.72 -27.35 -12.83
CA LEU A 17 4.60 -26.41 -12.74
C LEU A 17 3.48 -27.06 -11.91
N LEU A 18 3.45 -26.75 -10.61
CA LEU A 18 2.30 -27.05 -9.77
C LEU A 18 1.13 -26.15 -10.22
N GLY A 19 0.24 -26.71 -11.04
CA GLY A 19 -1.06 -26.11 -11.33
C GLY A 19 -1.86 -25.99 -10.03
N GLY A 20 -1.92 -24.78 -9.46
CA GLY A 20 -2.85 -24.47 -8.39
C GLY A 20 -4.26 -24.48 -8.94
N ALA A 21 -5.14 -25.33 -8.39
CA ALA A 21 -6.57 -25.20 -8.63
C ALA A 21 -6.99 -23.80 -8.17
N LEU A 22 -7.59 -23.03 -9.09
CA LEU A 22 -8.20 -21.74 -8.78
C LEU A 22 -9.45 -21.99 -7.92
N LEU A 23 -9.28 -21.88 -6.61
CA LEU A 23 -10.39 -21.78 -5.66
C LEU A 23 -10.99 -20.38 -5.81
N SER A 24 -12.19 -20.28 -6.37
CA SER A 24 -12.96 -19.03 -6.36
C SER A 24 -13.54 -18.85 -4.96
N ALA A 25 -13.09 -17.81 -4.25
CA ALA A 25 -13.75 -17.33 -3.05
C ALA A 25 -14.98 -16.53 -3.51
N GLN A 26 -16.18 -17.03 -3.24
CA GLN A 26 -17.41 -16.25 -3.41
C GLN A 26 -17.81 -15.72 -2.03
N GLU A 27 -17.80 -14.40 -1.85
CA GLU A 27 -18.47 -13.75 -0.72
C GLU A 27 -19.98 -13.86 -0.96
N THR A 28 -20.59 -14.99 -0.58
CA THR A 28 -22.04 -15.06 -0.44
C THR A 28 -22.41 -14.32 0.86
N PRO A 29 -23.34 -13.35 0.84
CA PRO A 29 -23.89 -12.80 2.07
C PRO A 29 -24.65 -13.94 2.77
N LEU A 30 -23.96 -14.66 3.64
CA LEU A 30 -24.63 -15.51 4.61
C LEU A 30 -25.43 -14.59 5.54
N PRO A 31 -26.60 -15.06 6.04
CA PRO A 31 -27.25 -14.36 7.13
C PRO A 31 -26.21 -14.10 8.23
N PRO A 32 -26.24 -12.93 8.88
CA PRO A 32 -25.33 -12.63 9.98
C PRO A 32 -25.30 -13.85 10.90
N ALA A 33 -24.13 -14.27 11.37
CA ALA A 33 -24.09 -15.29 12.41
C ALA A 33 -24.97 -14.78 13.56
N ASP A 34 -26.19 -15.29 13.64
CA ASP A 34 -27.22 -14.72 14.49
C ASP A 34 -26.70 -14.76 15.93
N SER A 35 -27.04 -13.74 16.72
CA SER A 35 -26.54 -13.57 18.09
C SER A 35 -26.67 -14.85 18.94
N GLU A 36 -27.70 -15.66 18.70
CA GLU A 36 -27.93 -16.95 19.35
C GLU A 36 -26.85 -18.00 19.04
N SER A 37 -26.42 -18.14 17.79
CA SER A 37 -25.34 -19.08 17.41
C SER A 37 -24.02 -18.68 18.05
N PHE A 38 -23.80 -17.37 18.18
CA PHE A 38 -22.59 -16.86 18.80
C PHE A 38 -22.52 -17.17 20.30
N GLU A 39 -23.61 -16.95 21.05
CA GLU A 39 -23.66 -17.29 22.47
C GLU A 39 -23.48 -18.80 22.70
N GLN A 40 -24.03 -19.63 21.81
CA GLN A 40 -23.80 -21.08 21.85
C GLN A 40 -22.32 -21.44 21.66
N TRP A 41 -21.62 -20.81 20.70
CA TRP A 41 -20.17 -21.03 20.54
C TRP A 41 -19.36 -20.51 21.72
N LEU A 42 -19.81 -19.43 22.38
CA LEU A 42 -19.20 -18.95 23.60
C LEU A 42 -19.41 -19.91 24.78
N ALA A 43 -20.58 -20.53 24.89
CA ALA A 43 -20.85 -21.52 25.92
C ALA A 43 -20.13 -22.86 25.67
N ALA A 44 -20.00 -23.28 24.41
CA ALA A 44 -19.41 -24.57 24.03
C ALA A 44 -17.91 -24.71 24.37
N GLY A 45 -17.19 -23.60 24.52
CA GLY A 45 -15.74 -23.62 24.75
C GLY A 45 -14.94 -24.00 23.50
N GLU A 46 -13.72 -24.52 23.70
CA GLU A 46 -12.88 -24.96 22.58
C GLU A 46 -13.27 -26.36 22.12
N VAL A 47 -13.46 -26.51 20.81
CA VAL A 47 -13.90 -27.76 20.17
C VAL A 47 -13.03 -28.00 18.94
N GLN A 48 -12.59 -29.23 18.71
CA GLN A 48 -11.81 -29.56 17.52
C GLN A 48 -12.28 -30.87 16.87
N GLN A 49 -13.31 -30.80 16.04
CA GLN A 49 -13.78 -31.94 15.25
C GLN A 49 -13.17 -31.97 13.83
N ILE A 50 -12.77 -30.80 13.32
CA ILE A 50 -12.08 -30.64 12.04
C ILE A 50 -10.58 -30.51 12.34
N PRO A 51 -9.70 -31.28 11.68
CA PRO A 51 -8.26 -31.22 11.91
C PRO A 51 -7.65 -29.98 11.24
N TRP A 52 -7.88 -28.80 11.79
CA TRP A 52 -7.34 -27.53 11.30
C TRP A 52 -6.08 -27.06 12.04
N GLN A 53 -5.34 -26.13 11.44
CA GLN A 53 -4.23 -25.42 12.05
C GLN A 53 -4.50 -23.92 12.00
N VAL A 54 -4.44 -23.25 13.15
CA VAL A 54 -4.46 -21.79 13.26
C VAL A 54 -3.04 -21.29 13.47
N ARG A 55 -2.62 -20.29 12.69
CA ARG A 55 -1.33 -19.61 12.84
C ARG A 55 -1.58 -18.12 12.95
N ILE A 56 -1.12 -17.53 14.05
CA ILE A 56 -1.10 -16.08 14.25
C ILE A 56 0.34 -15.64 14.08
N GLY A 57 0.60 -14.83 13.06
CA GLY A 57 1.92 -14.27 12.83
C GLY A 57 2.20 -13.06 13.73
N PRO A 58 3.46 -12.58 13.73
CA PRO A 58 3.83 -11.41 14.52
C PRO A 58 3.11 -10.16 14.03
N THR A 59 2.87 -9.21 14.93
CA THR A 59 2.41 -7.87 14.57
C THR A 59 3.44 -7.19 13.68
N THR A 60 3.00 -6.68 12.53
CA THR A 60 3.85 -5.91 11.60
C THR A 60 3.20 -4.58 11.24
N LEU A 61 4.00 -3.54 11.00
CA LEU A 61 3.50 -2.30 10.42
C LEU A 61 3.41 -2.46 8.90
N SER A 62 2.24 -2.23 8.32
CA SER A 62 2.03 -2.26 6.86
C SER A 62 2.50 -0.97 6.20
N LEU A 63 2.68 -0.99 4.88
CA LEU A 63 3.01 0.23 4.13
C LEU A 63 1.90 1.29 4.20
N ARG A 64 0.63 0.86 4.36
CA ARG A 64 -0.52 1.72 4.69
C ARG A 64 -0.47 2.28 6.13
N GLN A 65 0.65 2.07 6.83
CA GLN A 65 0.91 2.51 8.20
C GLN A 65 -0.13 1.99 9.19
N TRP A 66 -0.61 0.75 9.02
CA TRP A 66 -1.47 0.05 9.98
C TRP A 66 -0.70 -1.06 10.69
N LEU A 67 -0.98 -1.28 11.96
CA LEU A 67 -0.51 -2.48 12.65
C LEU A 67 -1.38 -3.67 12.24
N MET A 68 -0.73 -4.70 11.71
CA MET A 68 -1.35 -5.87 11.12
C MET A 68 -0.96 -7.13 11.88
N VAL A 69 -1.94 -7.96 12.21
CA VAL A 69 -1.73 -9.33 12.72
C VAL A 69 -2.26 -10.30 11.68
N PRO A 70 -1.39 -11.04 10.96
CA PRO A 70 -1.85 -12.02 10.00
C PRO A 70 -2.36 -13.27 10.74
N VAL A 71 -3.62 -13.62 10.49
CA VAL A 71 -4.22 -14.87 10.98
C VAL A 71 -4.42 -15.80 9.79
N GLU A 72 -3.85 -16.99 9.85
CA GLU A 72 -4.04 -18.03 8.85
C GLU A 72 -4.72 -19.25 9.45
N VAL A 73 -5.73 -19.75 8.76
CA VAL A 73 -6.40 -21.00 9.11
C VAL A 73 -6.19 -21.99 7.97
N ARG A 74 -5.70 -23.19 8.28
CA ARG A 74 -5.39 -24.23 7.29
C ARG A 74 -6.14 -25.52 7.56
N VAL A 75 -6.81 -26.05 6.54
CA VAL A 75 -7.44 -27.37 6.56
C VAL A 75 -6.62 -28.30 5.66
N PRO A 76 -6.01 -29.37 6.20
CA PRO A 76 -5.09 -30.23 5.46
C PRO A 76 -5.84 -31.08 4.42
N ALA A 77 -5.19 -31.36 3.29
CA ALA A 77 -5.76 -32.18 2.22
C ALA A 77 -6.20 -33.57 2.66
N ARG A 78 -5.64 -34.12 3.75
CA ARG A 78 -6.10 -35.41 4.31
C ARG A 78 -7.59 -35.39 4.67
N TYR A 79 -8.07 -34.27 5.21
CA TYR A 79 -9.47 -34.07 5.56
C TYR A 79 -10.28 -33.74 4.30
N LEU A 80 -9.75 -32.85 3.44
CA LEU A 80 -10.40 -32.45 2.19
C LEU A 80 -10.58 -33.58 1.16
N ARG A 81 -9.99 -34.75 1.37
CA ARG A 81 -10.18 -35.94 0.52
C ARG A 81 -11.28 -36.87 1.04
N THR A 82 -11.83 -36.59 2.22
CA THR A 82 -13.02 -37.30 2.71
C THR A 82 -14.25 -36.84 1.91
N ASN A 83 -15.37 -37.57 2.02
CA ASN A 83 -16.66 -37.22 1.37
C ASN A 83 -16.52 -36.84 -0.12
N GLU A 84 -15.82 -37.69 -0.88
CA GLU A 84 -15.58 -37.50 -2.32
C GLU A 84 -14.86 -36.19 -2.69
N GLY A 85 -14.23 -35.53 -1.71
CA GLY A 85 -13.54 -34.26 -1.87
C GLY A 85 -14.47 -33.08 -2.12
N GLN A 86 -15.70 -33.15 -1.61
CA GLN A 86 -16.67 -32.06 -1.64
C GLN A 86 -16.86 -31.53 -0.21
N HIS A 87 -16.53 -30.25 -0.01
CA HIS A 87 -16.74 -29.56 1.25
C HIS A 87 -17.15 -28.11 1.00
N GLU A 88 -17.99 -27.60 1.87
CA GLU A 88 -18.30 -26.18 1.97
C GLU A 88 -17.98 -25.73 3.38
N PHE A 89 -16.93 -24.92 3.50
CA PHE A 89 -16.46 -24.44 4.79
C PHE A 89 -16.91 -23.01 5.01
N THR A 90 -17.38 -22.71 6.22
CA THR A 90 -17.57 -21.34 6.69
C THR A 90 -16.65 -21.09 7.88
N LEU A 91 -15.82 -20.06 7.77
CA LEU A 91 -14.99 -19.55 8.84
C LEU A 91 -15.62 -18.27 9.39
N VAL A 92 -15.95 -18.27 10.68
CA VAL A 92 -16.41 -17.10 11.43
C VAL A 92 -15.30 -16.64 12.37
N ALA A 93 -15.01 -15.34 12.36
CA ALA A 93 -14.02 -14.73 13.23
C ALA A 93 -14.59 -13.50 13.96
N ARG A 94 -14.35 -13.40 15.26
CA ARG A 94 -14.70 -12.24 16.09
C ARG A 94 -13.58 -11.87 17.04
N VAL A 95 -13.49 -10.59 17.39
CA VAL A 95 -12.46 -10.08 18.30
C VAL A 95 -13.09 -9.32 19.46
N ALA A 96 -12.67 -9.65 20.68
CA ALA A 96 -12.95 -8.90 21.89
C ALA A 96 -11.72 -8.12 22.35
N ASP A 97 -11.94 -6.99 23.03
CA ASP A 97 -10.88 -6.28 23.74
C ASP A 97 -10.48 -6.98 25.06
N GLY A 98 -9.50 -6.42 25.77
CA GLY A 98 -9.01 -6.94 27.04
C GLY A 98 -10.05 -6.97 28.16
N ASP A 99 -11.14 -6.21 28.01
CA ASP A 99 -12.26 -6.19 28.95
C ASP A 99 -13.32 -7.25 28.58
N GLY A 100 -13.10 -8.02 27.51
CA GLY A 100 -14.02 -9.04 27.02
C GLY A 100 -15.15 -8.51 26.14
N ARG A 101 -15.14 -7.22 25.76
CA ARG A 101 -16.18 -6.64 24.91
C ARG A 101 -15.88 -6.90 23.43
N TRP A 102 -16.84 -7.51 22.73
CA TRP A 102 -16.75 -7.79 21.29
C TRP A 102 -16.78 -6.49 20.48
N LEU A 103 -15.72 -6.24 19.70
CA LEU A 103 -15.46 -4.95 19.06
C LEU A 103 -15.96 -4.84 17.63
N THR A 104 -15.99 -5.93 16.88
CA THR A 104 -16.29 -5.92 15.44
C THR A 104 -17.51 -6.79 15.14
N PRO A 105 -18.23 -6.51 14.03
CA PRO A 105 -19.06 -7.54 13.43
C PRO A 105 -18.21 -8.78 13.12
N ALA A 106 -18.86 -9.93 13.08
CA ALA A 106 -18.18 -11.16 12.70
C ALA A 106 -17.70 -11.07 11.25
N ARG A 107 -16.44 -11.45 11.00
CA ARG A 107 -15.97 -11.74 9.65
C ARG A 107 -16.38 -13.16 9.32
N VAL A 108 -17.11 -13.33 8.23
CA VAL A 108 -17.55 -14.63 7.73
C VAL A 108 -16.92 -14.83 6.36
N GLU A 109 -16.19 -15.93 6.17
CA GLU A 109 -15.62 -16.32 4.89
C GLU A 109 -16.03 -17.74 4.53
N THR A 110 -16.57 -17.92 3.33
CA THR A 110 -17.02 -19.22 2.84
C THR A 110 -16.17 -19.69 1.68
N HIS A 111 -15.71 -20.93 1.74
CA HIS A 111 -14.91 -21.55 0.69
C HIS A 111 -15.50 -22.91 0.31
N ARG A 112 -15.75 -23.09 -0.98
CA ARG A 112 -16.11 -24.38 -1.56
C ARG A 112 -14.86 -25.09 -2.05
N ALA A 113 -14.62 -26.27 -1.52
CA ALA A 113 -13.51 -27.13 -1.89
C ALA A 113 -14.09 -28.32 -2.66
N LYS A 114 -13.79 -28.42 -3.96
CA LYS A 114 -14.23 -29.52 -4.83
C LYS A 114 -13.05 -30.11 -5.59
N GLY A 115 -12.95 -31.44 -5.60
CA GLY A 115 -12.06 -32.18 -6.49
C GLY A 115 -10.92 -32.91 -5.78
N ARG A 116 -9.87 -33.24 -6.54
CA ARG A 116 -8.74 -34.04 -6.04
C ARG A 116 -7.65 -33.14 -5.47
N PHE A 117 -7.37 -33.29 -4.18
CA PHE A 117 -6.33 -32.56 -3.47
C PHE A 117 -5.02 -33.36 -3.38
N ALA A 118 -3.90 -32.73 -3.75
CA ALA A 118 -2.57 -33.31 -3.58
C ALA A 118 -2.28 -33.63 -2.09
N ARG A 119 -1.41 -34.61 -1.81
CA ARG A 119 -1.14 -35.04 -0.42
C ARG A 119 -0.68 -33.92 0.51
N SER A 120 0.10 -32.99 -0.02
CA SER A 120 0.70 -31.86 0.71
C SER A 120 -0.09 -30.56 0.61
N SER A 121 -1.25 -30.53 -0.07
CA SER A 121 -2.05 -29.31 -0.18
C SER A 121 -2.88 -29.05 1.07
N TYR A 122 -3.41 -27.84 1.17
CA TYR A 122 -4.32 -27.41 2.21
C TYR A 122 -5.24 -26.33 1.66
N LEU A 123 -6.45 -26.25 2.19
CA LEU A 123 -7.30 -25.07 2.07
C LEU A 123 -6.79 -24.03 3.06
N GLN A 124 -6.68 -22.77 2.64
CA GLN A 124 -6.19 -21.68 3.48
C GLN A 124 -7.21 -20.55 3.51
N PHE A 125 -7.57 -20.11 4.70
CA PHE A 125 -8.21 -18.82 4.95
C PHE A 125 -7.17 -17.82 5.45
N ARG A 126 -7.31 -16.56 5.05
CA ARG A 126 -6.42 -15.46 5.46
C ARG A 126 -7.25 -14.34 6.01
N LEU A 127 -7.12 -14.10 7.31
CA LEU A 127 -7.85 -13.08 8.05
C LEU A 127 -6.84 -12.04 8.56
N PRO A 128 -6.34 -11.14 7.70
CA PRO A 128 -5.52 -10.02 8.15
C PRO A 128 -6.32 -9.11 9.08
N LEU A 129 -5.82 -8.92 10.30
CA LEU A 129 -6.40 -8.02 11.29
C LEU A 129 -5.63 -6.70 11.31
N GLN A 130 -6.30 -5.57 11.08
CA GLN A 130 -5.81 -4.27 11.53
C GLN A 130 -6.14 -4.12 13.01
N VAL A 131 -5.17 -3.74 13.83
CA VAL A 131 -5.31 -3.68 15.29
C VAL A 131 -4.58 -2.48 15.86
N LYS A 132 -5.08 -1.88 16.94
CA LYS A 132 -4.30 -0.94 17.75
C LYS A 132 -3.42 -1.70 18.74
N PRO A 133 -2.42 -1.05 19.36
CA PRO A 133 -1.73 -1.65 20.51
C PRO A 133 -2.71 -1.99 21.64
N GLY A 134 -2.57 -3.17 22.23
CA GLY A 134 -3.47 -3.65 23.28
C GLY A 134 -3.48 -5.16 23.47
N HIS A 135 -4.42 -5.62 24.31
CA HIS A 135 -4.72 -7.04 24.54
C HIS A 135 -6.09 -7.35 23.96
N TYR A 136 -6.19 -8.48 23.27
CA TYR A 136 -7.41 -8.91 22.58
C TYR A 136 -7.61 -10.41 22.72
N GLN A 137 -8.84 -10.85 22.47
CA GLN A 137 -9.19 -12.25 22.33
C GLN A 137 -9.85 -12.48 20.97
N LEU A 138 -9.27 -13.37 20.18
CA LEU A 138 -9.79 -13.80 18.88
C LEU A 138 -10.56 -15.11 19.05
N LEU A 139 -11.82 -15.14 18.64
CA LEU A 139 -12.60 -16.35 18.48
C LEU A 139 -12.63 -16.73 17.01
N LEU A 140 -12.31 -17.99 16.70
CA LEU A 140 -12.42 -18.59 15.38
C LEU A 140 -13.36 -19.78 15.45
N VAL A 141 -14.31 -19.85 14.53
CA VAL A 141 -15.23 -20.98 14.36
C VAL A 141 -15.17 -21.44 12.91
N LEU A 142 -14.77 -22.67 12.68
CA LEU A 142 -14.77 -23.30 11.37
C LEU A 142 -15.86 -24.36 11.33
N GLN A 143 -16.78 -24.25 10.38
CA GLN A 143 -17.84 -25.21 10.13
C GLN A 143 -17.64 -25.85 8.76
N ASP A 144 -17.90 -27.16 8.66
CA ASP A 144 -17.99 -27.90 7.39
C ASP A 144 -19.44 -28.32 7.19
N HIS A 145 -20.15 -27.60 6.31
CA HIS A 145 -21.58 -27.81 6.08
C HIS A 145 -21.90 -29.17 5.46
N GLN A 146 -20.92 -29.82 4.83
CA GLN A 146 -21.12 -31.14 4.25
C GLN A 146 -21.14 -32.25 5.31
N THR A 147 -20.37 -32.09 6.39
CA THR A 147 -20.25 -33.10 7.45
C THR A 147 -20.99 -32.75 8.72
N GLY A 148 -21.39 -31.48 8.88
CA GLY A 148 -21.93 -30.95 10.12
C GLY A 148 -20.88 -30.81 11.24
N LEU A 149 -19.61 -31.07 10.94
CA LEU A 149 -18.52 -30.92 11.92
C LEU A 149 -18.17 -29.45 12.11
N GLN A 150 -17.74 -29.10 13.32
CA GLN A 150 -17.27 -27.77 13.64
C GLN A 150 -16.03 -27.77 14.55
N SER A 151 -15.27 -26.69 14.49
CA SER A 151 -14.14 -26.44 15.39
C SER A 151 -14.17 -25.00 15.87
N ILE A 152 -13.97 -24.81 17.17
CA ILE A 152 -13.99 -23.53 17.86
C ILE A 152 -12.65 -23.37 18.58
N ARG A 153 -12.00 -22.23 18.41
CA ARG A 153 -10.72 -21.93 19.07
C ARG A 153 -10.66 -20.49 19.53
N ARG A 154 -10.05 -20.27 20.69
CA ARG A 154 -9.82 -18.94 21.27
C ARG A 154 -8.34 -18.67 21.33
N GLU A 155 -7.95 -17.48 20.92
CA GLU A 155 -6.55 -17.07 20.93
C GLU A 155 -6.41 -15.73 21.63
N ARG A 156 -5.42 -15.63 22.52
CA ARG A 156 -5.06 -14.36 23.16
C ARG A 156 -4.06 -13.65 22.26
N LEU A 157 -4.36 -12.41 21.91
CA LEU A 157 -3.49 -11.57 21.10
C LEU A 157 -2.92 -10.45 21.96
N HIS A 158 -1.61 -10.29 21.94
CA HIS A 158 -0.94 -9.09 22.45
C HIS A 158 -0.33 -8.33 21.28
N VAL A 159 -0.73 -7.07 21.13
CA VAL A 159 -0.26 -6.17 20.07
C VAL A 159 0.59 -5.11 20.74
N PRO A 160 1.93 -5.18 20.64
CA PRO A 160 2.79 -4.19 21.24
C PRO A 160 2.70 -2.86 20.47
N ALA A 161 2.88 -1.75 21.19
CA ALA A 161 3.10 -0.47 20.53
C ALA A 161 4.40 -0.50 19.71
N PRO A 162 4.48 0.21 18.57
CA PRO A 162 5.74 0.32 17.84
C PRO A 162 6.81 0.96 18.75
N ARG A 163 8.00 0.34 18.80
CA ARG A 163 9.11 0.86 19.60
C ARG A 163 9.55 2.20 19.03
N GLN A 164 9.67 3.22 19.89
CA GLN A 164 10.09 4.58 19.50
C GLN A 164 9.26 5.12 18.33
N ASP A 165 7.93 4.95 18.37
CA ASP A 165 7.04 5.40 17.32
C ASP A 165 7.16 6.93 17.13
N PRO A 166 7.60 7.41 15.97
CA PRO A 166 7.70 8.85 15.72
C PRO A 166 6.33 9.48 15.42
N LEU A 167 5.27 8.68 15.27
CA LEU A 167 3.89 9.14 15.05
C LEU A 167 2.89 8.41 15.99
N PRO A 168 3.03 8.53 17.31
CA PRO A 168 2.24 7.73 18.26
C PRO A 168 0.72 7.97 18.13
N ASP A 169 0.31 9.17 17.73
CA ASP A 169 -1.10 9.55 17.59
C ASP A 169 -1.70 9.20 16.22
N ALA A 170 -0.92 8.67 15.25
CA ALA A 170 -1.44 8.40 13.91
C ALA A 170 -2.59 7.39 13.90
N PHE A 171 -2.69 6.55 14.92
CA PHE A 171 -3.76 5.57 15.06
C PHE A 171 -5.01 6.12 15.75
N ARG A 172 -5.05 7.41 16.16
CA ARG A 172 -6.13 7.96 17.00
C ARG A 172 -7.53 7.65 16.45
N ASN A 173 -7.73 7.90 15.15
CA ASN A 173 -9.04 7.79 14.49
C ASN A 173 -9.33 6.41 13.89
N LEU A 174 -8.40 5.45 14.01
CA LEU A 174 -8.65 4.09 13.54
C LEU A 174 -9.60 3.34 14.51
N PRO A 175 -10.31 2.30 14.06
CA PRO A 175 -10.96 1.37 14.97
C PRO A 175 -9.92 0.61 15.81
N ARG A 176 -10.33 0.11 16.97
CA ARG A 176 -9.45 -0.71 17.83
C ARG A 176 -9.01 -1.99 17.10
N VAL A 177 -9.93 -2.60 16.35
CA VAL A 177 -9.72 -3.79 15.52
C VAL A 177 -10.60 -3.67 14.29
N SER A 178 -10.10 -4.12 13.14
CA SER A 178 -10.88 -4.31 11.92
C SER A 178 -10.34 -5.49 11.12
N PHE A 179 -11.24 -6.28 10.52
CA PHE A 179 -10.85 -7.29 9.54
C PHE A 179 -10.66 -6.61 8.19
N LEU A 180 -9.51 -6.85 7.55
CA LEU A 180 -9.34 -6.37 6.18
C LEU A 180 -10.03 -7.32 5.19
N ARG A 181 -10.60 -6.74 4.15
CA ARG A 181 -11.11 -7.44 2.98
C ARG A 181 -10.07 -7.36 1.88
N PHE A 182 -9.87 -8.45 1.15
CA PHE A 182 -9.05 -8.37 -0.06
C PHE A 182 -9.90 -7.78 -1.17
N SER A 183 -9.43 -6.67 -1.74
CA SER A 183 -10.06 -6.09 -2.93
C SER A 183 -9.93 -7.08 -4.09
N PRO A 184 -11.02 -7.31 -4.86
CA PRO A 184 -10.94 -8.14 -6.06
C PRO A 184 -10.10 -7.45 -7.16
N VAL A 185 -9.93 -6.13 -7.07
CA VAL A 185 -9.12 -5.33 -7.99
C VAL A 185 -7.65 -5.69 -7.79
N GLU A 186 -6.99 -6.15 -8.86
CA GLU A 186 -5.59 -6.52 -8.78
C GLU A 186 -4.77 -5.32 -8.25
N GLY A 187 -3.83 -5.56 -7.35
CA GLY A 187 -2.92 -4.50 -6.85
C GLY A 187 -3.51 -3.48 -5.86
N ALA A 188 -4.84 -3.36 -5.73
CA ALA A 188 -5.49 -2.55 -4.68
C ALA A 188 -5.13 -3.07 -3.27
N GLY A 189 -4.95 -4.38 -3.15
CA GLY A 189 -4.49 -5.03 -1.92
C GLY A 189 -5.63 -5.26 -0.94
N ALA A 190 -5.33 -5.17 0.36
CA ALA A 190 -6.32 -5.32 1.41
C ALA A 190 -6.89 -3.94 1.80
N GLU A 191 -8.20 -3.85 1.91
CA GLU A 191 -8.98 -2.68 2.27
C GLU A 191 -9.67 -2.90 3.62
N LEU A 192 -9.93 -1.83 4.36
CA LEU A 192 -10.72 -1.90 5.59
C LEU A 192 -12.19 -2.11 5.25
N ALA A 193 -12.92 -2.81 6.11
CA ALA A 193 -14.38 -2.94 5.97
C ALA A 193 -15.11 -1.59 6.13
N GLU A 194 -14.51 -0.65 6.85
CA GLU A 194 -15.01 0.72 7.04
C GLU A 194 -13.88 1.72 6.71
N PRO A 195 -14.20 2.89 6.14
CA PRO A 195 -13.19 3.91 5.84
C PRO A 195 -12.62 4.45 7.15
N ALA A 196 -11.44 3.98 7.54
CA ALA A 196 -10.70 4.51 8.67
C ALA A 196 -9.45 5.24 8.18
N ARG A 197 -9.24 6.46 8.70
CA ARG A 197 -8.14 7.33 8.31
C ARG A 197 -7.15 7.49 9.45
N LEU A 198 -5.87 7.54 9.09
CA LEU A 198 -4.78 7.94 9.95
C LEU A 198 -4.96 9.40 10.36
N TRP A 199 -4.54 9.71 11.58
CA TRP A 199 -4.46 11.08 12.04
C TRP A 199 -3.09 11.68 11.69
N LEU A 200 -3.02 12.35 10.53
CA LEU A 200 -1.79 12.97 10.02
C LEU A 200 -1.97 14.49 9.84
N PRO A 201 -2.11 15.26 10.94
CA PRO A 201 -2.24 16.70 10.85
C PRO A 201 -0.94 17.31 10.30
N VAL A 202 -1.08 18.23 9.35
CA VAL A 202 0.03 19.07 8.87
C VAL A 202 0.01 20.37 9.67
N PRO A 203 0.90 20.54 10.66
CA PRO A 203 0.93 21.75 11.48
C PRO A 203 1.59 22.89 10.70
N ALA A 204 0.83 23.55 9.81
CA ALA A 204 1.35 24.65 9.00
C ALA A 204 0.97 26.01 9.60
N GLU A 205 1.97 26.88 9.78
CA GLU A 205 1.76 28.26 10.26
C GLU A 205 1.23 29.18 9.15
N ARG A 206 1.45 28.80 7.88
CA ARG A 206 0.96 29.52 6.69
C ARG A 206 0.23 28.59 5.74
N PRO A 207 -0.58 29.13 4.80
CA PRO A 207 -1.27 28.31 3.82
C PRO A 207 -0.30 27.43 3.03
N LEU A 208 -0.66 26.15 2.81
CA LEU A 208 0.15 25.22 2.03
C LEU A 208 -0.56 24.80 0.74
N ARG A 209 0.21 24.70 -0.34
CA ARG A 209 -0.19 23.99 -1.55
C ARG A 209 0.70 22.77 -1.70
N ILE A 210 0.16 21.59 -1.45
CA ILE A 210 0.91 20.33 -1.57
C ILE A 210 0.66 19.73 -2.96
N GLU A 211 1.73 19.56 -3.73
CA GLU A 211 1.75 18.85 -5.02
C GLU A 211 2.30 17.43 -4.79
N LEU A 212 1.40 16.45 -4.71
CA LEU A 212 1.70 15.04 -4.54
C LEU A 212 1.85 14.36 -5.91
N LEU A 213 3.09 14.06 -6.29
CA LEU A 213 3.44 13.42 -7.56
C LEU A 213 3.79 11.95 -7.31
N VAL A 214 3.06 11.01 -7.93
CA VAL A 214 3.28 9.57 -7.74
C VAL A 214 3.59 8.87 -9.07
N ASN A 215 4.78 8.30 -9.17
CA ASN A 215 5.22 7.54 -10.33
C ASN A 215 4.85 6.05 -10.20
N PHE A 216 3.93 5.57 -11.03
CA PHE A 216 3.47 4.18 -11.04
C PHE A 216 4.28 3.24 -11.92
N SER A 217 5.24 3.77 -12.69
CA SER A 217 6.16 2.96 -13.49
C SER A 217 7.42 2.60 -12.69
N PRO A 218 7.85 1.32 -12.68
CA PRO A 218 9.18 0.98 -12.21
C PRO A 218 10.24 1.47 -13.22
N SER A 219 11.51 1.49 -12.82
CA SER A 219 12.61 1.75 -13.75
C SER A 219 12.58 0.79 -14.96
N GLU A 220 12.94 1.30 -16.14
CA GLU A 220 12.92 0.56 -17.41
C GLU A 220 13.64 -0.78 -17.36
N GLN A 221 14.71 -0.91 -16.57
CA GLN A 221 15.44 -2.17 -16.41
C GLN A 221 14.55 -3.32 -15.88
N PHE A 222 13.41 -3.02 -15.27
CA PHE A 222 12.44 -3.99 -14.75
C PHE A 222 11.17 -4.12 -15.60
N TYR A 223 11.13 -3.49 -16.79
CA TYR A 223 9.94 -3.43 -17.63
C TYR A 223 9.28 -4.81 -17.90
N ARG A 224 10.09 -5.86 -18.09
CA ARG A 224 9.59 -7.21 -18.41
C ARG A 224 9.15 -8.01 -17.18
N SER A 225 9.34 -7.47 -15.97
CA SER A 225 9.07 -8.19 -14.73
C SER A 225 7.68 -7.84 -14.21
N VAL A 226 6.70 -8.69 -14.52
CA VAL A 226 5.32 -8.56 -14.02
C VAL A 226 5.28 -8.47 -12.49
N SER A 227 6.13 -9.23 -11.79
CA SER A 227 6.20 -9.19 -10.33
C SER A 227 6.73 -7.86 -9.80
N VAL A 228 7.74 -7.25 -10.43
CA VAL A 228 8.25 -5.93 -10.02
C VAL A 228 7.23 -4.83 -10.33
N HIS A 229 6.54 -4.89 -11.46
CA HIS A 229 5.45 -3.96 -11.77
C HIS A 229 4.33 -4.04 -10.72
N ARG A 230 3.88 -5.26 -10.39
CA ARG A 230 2.84 -5.47 -9.37
C ARG A 230 3.30 -4.98 -8.00
N GLN A 231 4.54 -5.25 -7.61
CA GLN A 231 5.12 -4.78 -6.35
C GLN A 231 5.24 -3.25 -6.33
N ASN A 232 5.69 -2.63 -7.42
CA ASN A 232 5.77 -1.17 -7.56
C ASN A 232 4.39 -0.55 -7.40
N ARG A 233 3.41 -1.00 -8.19
CA ARG A 233 2.03 -0.49 -8.14
C ARG A 233 1.45 -0.61 -6.72
N SER A 234 1.55 -1.78 -6.10
CA SER A 234 1.05 -1.99 -4.73
C SER A 234 1.74 -1.08 -3.71
N THR A 235 3.05 -0.86 -3.84
CA THR A 235 3.82 0.01 -2.96
C THR A 235 3.41 1.48 -3.13
N MET A 236 3.29 1.95 -4.38
CA MET A 236 2.88 3.32 -4.70
C MET A 236 1.44 3.60 -4.25
N LEU A 237 0.52 2.65 -4.45
CA LEU A 237 -0.86 2.76 -3.95
C LEU A 237 -0.91 2.86 -2.44
N ALA A 238 -0.15 2.02 -1.73
CA ALA A 238 -0.11 2.06 -0.26
C ALA A 238 0.51 3.36 0.28
N ALA A 239 1.53 3.91 -0.39
CA ALA A 239 2.12 5.19 -0.02
C ALA A 239 1.17 6.36 -0.33
N LEU A 240 0.50 6.30 -1.48
CA LEU A 240 -0.50 7.28 -1.89
C LEU A 240 -1.65 7.33 -0.87
N ASP A 241 -2.23 6.18 -0.53
CA ASP A 241 -3.30 6.04 0.47
C ASP A 241 -2.96 6.77 1.78
N VAL A 242 -1.71 6.67 2.24
CA VAL A 242 -1.27 7.34 3.47
C VAL A 242 -1.08 8.85 3.27
N LEU A 243 -0.47 9.26 2.17
CA LEU A 243 -0.15 10.67 1.90
C LEU A 243 -1.39 11.50 1.54
N THR A 244 -2.45 10.88 1.05
CA THR A 244 -3.73 11.56 0.77
C THR A 244 -4.56 11.78 2.04
N GLN A 245 -4.19 11.11 3.14
CA GLN A 245 -4.79 11.33 4.46
C GLN A 245 -4.13 12.48 5.24
N LEU A 246 -3.18 13.21 4.64
CA LEU A 246 -2.63 14.43 5.23
C LEU A 246 -3.75 15.46 5.43
N HIS A 247 -3.96 15.88 6.67
CA HIS A 247 -4.93 16.92 6.99
C HIS A 247 -4.25 18.29 6.92
N VAL A 248 -4.55 19.05 5.86
CA VAL A 248 -4.00 20.39 5.59
C VAL A 248 -5.09 21.43 5.85
N PRO A 249 -5.29 21.89 7.10
CA PRO A 249 -6.44 22.73 7.46
C PRO A 249 -6.47 24.05 6.69
N ASN A 250 -5.29 24.64 6.46
CA ASN A 250 -5.13 25.88 5.70
C ASN A 250 -4.36 25.57 4.43
N GLY A 251 -4.99 24.93 3.44
CA GLY A 251 -4.28 24.60 2.22
C GLY A 251 -5.03 23.71 1.24
N SER A 252 -4.28 23.21 0.27
CA SER A 252 -4.78 22.32 -0.77
C SER A 252 -3.80 21.18 -1.01
N LEU A 253 -4.32 20.02 -1.38
CA LEU A 253 -3.56 18.86 -1.79
C LEU A 253 -3.93 18.51 -3.24
N HIS A 254 -2.95 18.49 -4.13
CA HIS A 254 -3.11 18.17 -5.55
C HIS A 254 -2.37 16.87 -5.84
N LEU A 255 -3.09 15.87 -6.31
CA LEU A 255 -2.56 14.57 -6.70
C LEU A 255 -2.32 14.54 -8.20
N THR A 256 -1.15 14.06 -8.60
CA THR A 256 -0.83 13.67 -9.98
C THR A 256 -0.20 12.27 -9.98
N ALA A 257 -0.92 11.29 -10.48
CA ALA A 257 -0.37 9.98 -10.80
C ALA A 257 0.17 9.99 -12.25
N PHE A 258 1.37 9.50 -12.46
CA PHE A 258 1.98 9.46 -13.79
C PHE A 258 2.73 8.16 -14.06
N ASP A 259 2.86 7.86 -15.35
CA ASP A 259 3.65 6.77 -15.89
C ASP A 259 4.82 7.37 -16.64
N LEU A 260 6.02 7.21 -16.06
CA LEU A 260 7.23 7.75 -16.65
C LEU A 260 7.58 7.01 -17.94
N THR A 261 7.46 5.67 -17.97
CA THR A 261 7.76 4.82 -19.13
C THR A 261 6.91 5.19 -20.34
N HIS A 262 5.63 5.46 -20.13
CA HIS A 262 4.72 5.88 -21.21
C HIS A 262 4.62 7.40 -21.37
N ARG A 263 5.34 8.18 -20.55
CA ARG A 263 5.40 9.65 -20.58
C ARG A 263 4.02 10.30 -20.56
N ARG A 264 3.16 9.82 -19.66
CA ARG A 264 1.79 10.31 -19.54
C ARG A 264 1.37 10.53 -18.11
N ILE A 265 0.51 11.51 -17.93
CA ILE A 265 -0.26 11.68 -16.71
C ILE A 265 -1.43 10.70 -16.79
N LEU A 266 -1.62 9.92 -15.74
CA LEU A 266 -2.66 8.89 -15.65
C LEU A 266 -3.91 9.45 -14.98
N PHE A 267 -3.69 10.27 -13.96
CA PHE A 267 -4.76 10.77 -13.09
C PHE A 267 -4.31 12.09 -12.45
N GLU A 268 -5.23 13.05 -12.38
CA GLU A 268 -5.06 14.31 -11.66
C GLU A 268 -6.30 14.62 -10.85
N GLN A 269 -6.13 15.06 -9.61
CA GLN A 269 -7.23 15.50 -8.77
C GLN A 269 -6.76 16.52 -7.74
N GLN A 270 -7.54 17.57 -7.52
CA GLN A 270 -7.44 18.34 -6.28
C GLN A 270 -8.25 17.63 -5.20
N ILE A 271 -7.57 17.16 -4.16
CA ILE A 271 -8.18 16.41 -3.07
C ILE A 271 -8.85 17.41 -2.13
N GLN A 272 -10.18 17.37 -2.09
CA GLN A 272 -11.00 18.10 -1.13
C GLN A 272 -11.39 17.18 0.03
N ASP A 273 -11.97 16.02 -0.27
CA ASP A 273 -12.43 15.05 0.73
C ASP A 273 -11.73 13.70 0.63
N ASP A 274 -11.78 13.05 -0.54
CA ASP A 274 -11.16 11.76 -0.82
C ASP A 274 -10.64 11.68 -2.25
N VAL A 275 -9.79 10.69 -2.50
CA VAL A 275 -9.35 10.33 -3.85
C VAL A 275 -10.49 9.60 -4.56
N ASP A 276 -10.71 9.91 -5.83
CA ASP A 276 -11.53 9.06 -6.70
C ASP A 276 -10.74 7.78 -7.03
N TRP A 277 -10.79 6.83 -6.08
CA TRP A 277 -10.06 5.57 -6.18
C TRP A 277 -10.52 4.74 -7.38
N GLU A 278 -11.80 4.80 -7.74
CA GLU A 278 -12.33 4.07 -8.90
C GLU A 278 -11.70 4.59 -10.19
N ALA A 279 -11.73 5.91 -10.42
CA ALA A 279 -11.11 6.52 -11.59
C ALA A 279 -9.58 6.31 -11.62
N LEU A 280 -8.92 6.39 -10.46
CA LEU A 280 -7.49 6.09 -10.37
C LEU A 280 -7.19 4.63 -10.73
N TYR A 281 -7.95 3.66 -10.22
CA TYR A 281 -7.75 2.25 -10.54
C TYR A 281 -7.99 1.97 -12.02
N ALA A 282 -9.05 2.54 -12.61
CA ALA A 282 -9.32 2.45 -14.04
C ALA A 282 -8.14 2.96 -14.88
N ALA A 283 -7.58 4.11 -14.52
CA ALA A 283 -6.39 4.66 -15.19
C ALA A 283 -5.14 3.77 -15.04
N LEU A 284 -5.00 3.08 -13.89
CA LEU A 284 -3.88 2.17 -13.64
C LEU A 284 -4.01 0.82 -14.34
N GLU A 285 -5.22 0.38 -14.71
CA GLU A 285 -5.43 -0.84 -15.49
C GLU A 285 -4.91 -0.71 -16.93
N GLU A 286 -4.84 0.51 -17.45
CA GLU A 286 -4.23 0.77 -18.76
C GLU A 286 -2.71 0.51 -18.79
N ILE A 287 -2.06 0.49 -17.62
CA ILE A 287 -0.61 0.23 -17.50
C ILE A 287 -0.38 -1.27 -17.40
N HIS A 288 -0.23 -1.91 -18.56
CA HIS A 288 0.04 -3.34 -18.61
C HIS A 288 1.53 -3.61 -18.84
N PRO A 289 2.23 -4.39 -17.97
CA PRO A 289 3.68 -4.65 -18.12
C PRO A 289 4.03 -5.38 -19.44
N LEU A 290 3.05 -6.05 -20.05
CA LEU A 290 3.22 -6.77 -21.31
C LEU A 290 2.86 -5.94 -22.55
N ARG A 291 2.41 -4.69 -22.42
CA ARG A 291 2.05 -3.82 -23.55
C ARG A 291 2.99 -2.63 -23.61
N ILE A 292 4.03 -2.70 -24.45
CA ILE A 292 4.83 -1.52 -24.80
C ILE A 292 4.23 -0.94 -26.07
N SER A 293 3.86 0.34 -26.05
CA SER A 293 3.59 1.04 -27.30
C SER A 293 4.89 1.22 -28.08
N ARG A 294 4.79 1.21 -29.42
CA ARG A 294 5.91 1.56 -30.29
C ARG A 294 6.46 2.95 -29.97
N ASP A 295 5.57 3.90 -29.67
CA ASP A 295 5.92 5.26 -29.28
C ASP A 295 6.81 5.33 -28.03
N ALA A 296 6.50 4.54 -27.00
CA ALA A 296 7.30 4.49 -25.78
C ALA A 296 8.74 3.98 -26.04
N LEU A 297 8.91 3.08 -27.02
CA LEU A 297 10.23 2.61 -27.44
C LEU A 297 11.00 3.62 -28.29
N GLU A 298 10.33 4.27 -29.23
CA GLU A 298 10.96 5.23 -30.15
C GLU A 298 11.51 6.45 -29.43
N HIS A 299 10.85 6.88 -28.35
CA HIS A 299 11.19 8.11 -27.66
C HIS A 299 11.68 7.92 -26.22
N ARG A 300 12.25 6.75 -25.90
CA ARG A 300 12.84 6.43 -24.58
C ARG A 300 13.95 7.39 -24.09
N GLN A 301 14.47 8.24 -24.99
CA GLN A 301 15.46 9.28 -24.65
C GLN A 301 14.82 10.57 -24.09
N GLN A 302 13.48 10.64 -24.06
CA GLN A 302 12.72 11.82 -23.64
C GLN A 302 12.08 11.65 -22.24
N LEU A 303 12.35 10.56 -21.52
CA LEU A 303 11.75 10.29 -20.21
C LEU A 303 12.13 11.37 -19.18
N ALA A 304 13.42 11.76 -19.16
CA ALA A 304 13.89 12.82 -18.28
C ALA A 304 13.30 14.20 -18.66
N ALA A 305 13.09 14.45 -19.96
CA ALA A 305 12.48 15.67 -20.44
C ALA A 305 11.00 15.76 -20.04
N PHE A 306 10.25 14.66 -20.20
CA PHE A 306 8.87 14.57 -19.76
C PHE A 306 8.74 14.86 -18.26
N PHE A 307 9.59 14.28 -17.41
CA PHE A 307 9.53 14.54 -15.97
C PHE A 307 9.83 16.01 -15.62
N ARG A 308 10.84 16.63 -16.26
CA ARG A 308 11.11 18.06 -16.06
C ARG A 308 9.92 18.92 -16.46
N GLU A 309 9.31 18.62 -17.60
CA GLU A 309 8.15 19.38 -18.08
C GLU A 309 6.96 19.24 -17.14
N LEU A 310 6.72 18.02 -16.64
CA LEU A 310 5.73 17.78 -15.61
C LEU A 310 5.95 18.68 -14.38
N VAL A 311 7.17 18.73 -13.85
CA VAL A 311 7.47 19.56 -12.66
C VAL A 311 7.33 21.06 -12.96
N ARG A 312 7.80 21.52 -14.13
CA ARG A 312 7.66 22.92 -14.57
C ARG A 312 6.20 23.36 -14.64
N GLU A 313 5.37 22.52 -15.23
CA GLU A 313 3.94 22.78 -15.35
C GLU A 313 3.29 22.93 -13.97
N ARG A 314 3.67 22.11 -12.99
CA ARG A 314 3.16 22.22 -11.61
C ARG A 314 3.61 23.51 -10.94
N ILE A 315 4.87 23.91 -11.13
CA ILE A 315 5.39 25.17 -10.61
C ILE A 315 4.62 26.35 -11.21
N ARG A 316 4.37 26.32 -12.52
CA ARG A 316 3.59 27.36 -13.22
C ARG A 316 2.17 27.46 -12.66
N ARG A 317 1.45 26.35 -12.57
CA ARG A 317 0.09 26.31 -11.99
C ARG A 317 0.04 26.82 -10.55
N ALA A 318 1.04 26.48 -9.73
CA ALA A 318 1.12 26.95 -8.35
C ALA A 318 1.31 28.48 -8.26
N ARG A 319 2.10 29.06 -9.16
CA ARG A 319 2.27 30.51 -9.26
C ARG A 319 1.00 31.19 -9.73
N ASP A 320 0.39 30.69 -10.80
CA ASP A 320 -0.83 31.26 -11.38
C ASP A 320 -1.98 31.27 -10.35
N ALA A 321 -2.11 30.18 -9.58
CA ALA A 321 -3.08 30.09 -8.47
C ALA A 321 -2.78 31.07 -7.31
N SER A 322 -1.51 31.38 -7.07
CA SER A 322 -1.12 32.35 -6.05
C SER A 322 -1.37 33.79 -6.52
N ALA A 323 -1.21 34.06 -7.82
CA ALA A 323 -1.46 35.37 -8.41
C ALA A 323 -2.96 35.69 -8.43
N SER A 324 -3.82 34.73 -8.82
CA SER A 324 -5.26 34.93 -8.89
C SER A 324 -5.93 35.12 -7.52
N ALA A 325 -5.35 34.57 -6.44
CA ALA A 325 -5.84 34.77 -5.07
C ALA A 325 -5.66 36.21 -4.57
N GLY A 326 -4.78 37.01 -5.18
CA GLY A 326 -4.49 38.39 -4.78
C GLY A 326 -5.39 39.47 -5.38
N GLU A 327 -6.25 39.14 -6.35
CA GLU A 327 -7.00 40.15 -7.13
C GLU A 327 -8.36 40.55 -6.54
N THR A 328 -8.93 39.79 -5.60
CA THR A 328 -10.12 40.22 -4.84
C THR A 328 -9.71 41.15 -3.70
N ALA A 329 -9.65 42.44 -4.02
CA ALA A 329 -9.03 43.55 -3.29
C ALA A 329 -9.59 43.92 -1.90
N ALA A 330 -10.55 43.18 -1.33
CA ALA A 330 -11.09 43.52 0.00
C ALA A 330 -10.35 42.84 1.17
N ASP A 331 -9.79 41.65 0.97
CA ASP A 331 -9.12 40.86 2.03
C ASP A 331 -7.61 40.61 1.77
N ALA A 332 -7.08 41.09 0.64
CA ALA A 332 -5.72 40.80 0.16
C ALA A 332 -4.58 41.49 0.94
N ILE A 333 -4.88 42.37 1.90
CA ILE A 333 -3.86 43.14 2.64
C ILE A 333 -3.15 42.27 3.72
N ALA A 334 -3.64 41.06 4.01
CA ALA A 334 -3.09 40.22 5.09
C ALA A 334 -2.80 38.74 4.75
N ALA A 335 -3.18 38.23 3.57
CA ALA A 335 -3.01 36.81 3.26
C ALA A 335 -1.66 36.53 2.58
N GLU A 336 -0.72 35.91 3.30
CA GLU A 336 0.54 35.42 2.72
C GLU A 336 0.25 34.38 1.60
N PRO A 337 1.00 34.42 0.47
CA PRO A 337 0.81 33.44 -0.60
C PRO A 337 1.14 32.03 -0.09
N PRO A 338 0.40 31.00 -0.56
CA PRO A 338 0.57 29.64 -0.07
C PRO A 338 1.97 29.11 -0.42
N GLN A 339 2.65 28.52 0.55
CA GLN A 339 3.91 27.84 0.28
C GLN A 339 3.66 26.56 -0.51
N THR A 340 4.32 26.42 -1.65
CA THR A 340 4.26 25.20 -2.46
C THR A 340 5.22 24.13 -1.91
N VAL A 341 4.68 22.93 -1.69
CA VAL A 341 5.41 21.76 -1.23
C VAL A 341 5.22 20.63 -2.25
N PHE A 342 6.31 20.13 -2.81
CA PHE A 342 6.28 18.93 -3.64
C PHE A 342 6.57 17.70 -2.79
N ILE A 343 5.72 16.69 -2.92
CA ILE A 343 5.96 15.35 -2.41
C ILE A 343 6.05 14.42 -3.61
N LEU A 344 7.27 13.98 -3.96
CA LEU A 344 7.47 12.98 -4.99
C LEU A 344 7.52 11.59 -4.35
N VAL A 345 6.75 10.66 -4.90
CA VAL A 345 6.75 9.25 -4.53
C VAL A 345 7.10 8.42 -5.75
N SER A 346 8.18 7.65 -5.66
CA SER A 346 8.62 6.80 -6.76
C SER A 346 9.47 5.64 -6.27
N SER A 347 9.63 4.61 -7.09
CA SER A 347 10.80 3.74 -6.95
C SER A 347 12.05 4.43 -7.51
N GLY A 348 13.24 3.92 -7.22
CA GLY A 348 14.45 4.43 -7.90
C GLY A 348 14.31 4.28 -9.41
N VAL A 349 14.65 5.33 -10.16
CA VAL A 349 14.51 5.38 -11.62
C VAL A 349 15.88 5.49 -12.29
N LEU A 350 16.24 4.49 -13.08
CA LEU A 350 17.32 4.58 -14.04
C LEU A 350 16.76 4.93 -15.43
N PHE A 351 17.14 6.10 -15.95
CA PHE A 351 16.86 6.47 -17.34
C PHE A 351 17.83 5.77 -18.30
N PRO A 352 17.39 5.33 -19.50
CA PRO A 352 18.27 4.83 -20.55
C PRO A 352 19.32 5.83 -20.99
N GLY A 353 20.40 5.30 -21.57
CA GLY A 353 21.38 6.12 -22.28
C GLY A 353 20.74 7.00 -23.35
N GLY A 354 21.24 8.22 -23.49
CA GLY A 354 20.73 9.23 -24.42
C GLY A 354 19.69 10.18 -23.84
N ASN A 355 19.18 9.93 -22.62
CA ASN A 355 18.38 10.93 -21.92
C ASN A 355 19.23 12.14 -21.53
N ASN A 356 18.74 13.35 -21.79
CA ASN A 356 19.32 14.54 -21.22
C ASN A 356 19.00 14.58 -19.71
N LEU A 357 20.02 14.44 -18.86
CA LEU A 357 19.93 14.48 -17.40
C LEU A 357 20.26 15.84 -16.79
N ASP A 358 20.25 16.89 -17.61
CA ASP A 358 20.37 18.26 -17.13
C ASP A 358 19.29 18.51 -16.08
N PRO A 359 19.67 19.05 -14.91
CA PRO A 359 18.73 19.32 -13.86
C PRO A 359 17.78 20.45 -14.26
N LEU A 360 16.73 20.66 -13.47
CA LEU A 360 15.94 21.89 -13.56
C LEU A 360 16.86 23.12 -13.35
N THR A 361 16.49 24.28 -13.87
CA THR A 361 17.36 25.46 -13.76
C THR A 361 17.20 26.13 -12.40
N GLN A 362 18.27 26.74 -11.88
CA GLN A 362 18.23 27.44 -10.60
C GLN A 362 17.20 28.58 -10.58
N ARG A 363 16.96 29.23 -11.72
CA ARG A 363 15.93 30.27 -11.88
C ARG A 363 14.53 29.72 -11.57
N GLU A 364 14.19 28.54 -12.09
CA GLU A 364 12.90 27.89 -11.82
C GLU A 364 12.68 27.60 -10.33
N VAL A 365 13.74 27.25 -9.60
CA VAL A 365 13.70 26.95 -8.16
C VAL A 365 13.56 28.21 -7.31
N VAL A 366 14.40 29.22 -7.56
CA VAL A 366 14.44 30.46 -6.76
C VAL A 366 13.08 31.15 -6.82
N ASP A 367 12.50 31.23 -8.01
CA ASP A 367 11.23 31.89 -8.24
C ASP A 367 10.02 31.16 -7.58
N CYS A 368 10.17 29.92 -7.11
CA CYS A 368 9.06 29.14 -6.54
C CYS A 368 9.11 29.01 -5.01
N ALA A 369 10.27 29.25 -4.37
CA ALA A 369 10.48 29.05 -2.93
C ALA A 369 9.96 27.69 -2.39
N CYS A 370 9.97 26.67 -3.26
CA CYS A 370 9.33 25.40 -2.98
C CYS A 370 10.14 24.53 -2.04
N ARG A 371 9.45 23.67 -1.29
CA ARG A 371 10.08 22.56 -0.57
C ARG A 371 9.81 21.27 -1.30
N VAL A 372 10.80 20.39 -1.39
CA VAL A 372 10.66 19.11 -2.09
C VAL A 372 11.04 17.98 -1.15
N PHE A 373 10.10 17.06 -0.93
CA PHE A 373 10.31 15.80 -0.25
C PHE A 373 10.25 14.67 -1.28
N TYR A 374 11.22 13.76 -1.25
CA TYR A 374 11.28 12.64 -2.19
C TYR A 374 11.31 11.30 -1.45
N PHE A 375 10.19 10.57 -1.54
CA PHE A 375 9.98 9.24 -0.99
C PHE A 375 10.40 8.19 -2.04
N GLN A 376 11.62 7.68 -1.91
CA GLN A 376 12.21 6.70 -2.83
C GLN A 376 12.08 5.28 -2.27
N PHE A 377 11.13 4.50 -2.79
CA PHE A 377 10.91 3.11 -2.37
C PHE A 377 11.82 2.12 -3.11
N ARG A 378 12.43 1.21 -2.36
CA ARG A 378 13.21 0.11 -2.92
C ARG A 378 12.30 -1.09 -3.21
N VAL A 379 11.79 -1.16 -4.42
CA VAL A 379 10.89 -2.25 -4.88
C VAL A 379 11.63 -3.53 -5.31
N HIS A 380 12.93 -3.42 -5.61
CA HIS A 380 13.79 -4.55 -5.99
C HIS A 380 15.19 -4.38 -5.38
N ARG A 381 15.90 -5.49 -5.12
CA ARG A 381 17.25 -5.45 -4.55
C ARG A 381 18.23 -4.70 -5.45
N ASP A 382 18.08 -4.84 -6.76
CA ASP A 382 18.97 -4.19 -7.75
C ASP A 382 18.58 -2.74 -8.06
N ASN A 383 17.56 -2.19 -7.40
CA ASN A 383 17.20 -0.78 -7.52
C ASN A 383 18.13 0.08 -6.65
N LEU A 384 19.38 0.24 -7.09
CA LEU A 384 20.43 0.99 -6.40
C LEU A 384 20.64 2.40 -6.96
N TRP A 385 20.22 2.63 -8.21
CA TRP A 385 20.47 3.88 -8.93
C TRP A 385 19.20 4.70 -9.07
N ASP A 386 19.36 6.01 -9.04
CA ASP A 386 18.24 6.92 -9.17
C ASP A 386 18.65 8.24 -9.81
N HIS A 387 18.22 8.44 -11.05
CA HIS A 387 18.43 9.63 -11.83
C HIS A 387 17.37 10.71 -11.56
N LEU A 388 16.20 10.38 -10.98
CA LEU A 388 15.18 11.40 -10.67
C LEU A 388 15.71 12.40 -9.65
N ALA A 389 16.43 11.94 -8.63
CA ALA A 389 17.04 12.84 -7.66
C ALA A 389 18.03 13.84 -8.28
N ARG A 390 18.74 13.46 -9.35
CA ARG A 390 19.64 14.37 -10.06
C ARG A 390 18.88 15.49 -10.77
N LEU A 391 17.72 15.17 -11.37
CA LEU A 391 16.88 16.17 -12.02
C LEU A 391 16.32 17.22 -11.02
N LEU A 392 16.12 16.79 -9.77
CA LEU A 392 15.59 17.61 -8.68
C LEU A 392 16.68 18.29 -7.84
N GLU A 393 17.97 18.00 -8.05
CA GLU A 393 19.09 18.50 -7.25
C GLU A 393 19.03 20.02 -6.92
N PRO A 394 18.65 20.91 -7.87
CA PRO A 394 18.54 22.34 -7.60
C PRO A 394 17.54 22.71 -6.50
N PHE A 395 16.49 21.91 -6.30
CA PHE A 395 15.52 22.09 -5.21
C PHE A 395 16.06 21.62 -3.86
N ARG A 396 17.24 20.98 -3.82
CA ARG A 396 17.82 20.33 -2.64
C ARG A 396 16.79 19.43 -1.94
N PRO A 397 16.21 18.45 -2.66
CA PRO A 397 15.12 17.67 -2.14
C PRO A 397 15.55 16.93 -0.89
N GLN A 398 14.68 16.90 0.11
CA GLN A 398 14.86 16.00 1.22
C GLN A 398 14.50 14.58 0.78
N ARG A 399 15.54 13.74 0.68
CA ARG A 399 15.40 12.37 0.20
C ARG A 399 15.19 11.41 1.36
N PHE A 400 14.22 10.53 1.20
CA PHE A 400 13.96 9.40 2.07
C PHE A 400 14.12 8.10 1.29
N PHE A 401 15.08 7.27 1.70
CA PHE A 401 15.28 5.93 1.13
C PHE A 401 14.48 4.93 1.96
N LEU A 402 13.49 4.31 1.33
CA LEU A 402 12.47 3.52 2.03
C LEU A 402 12.59 2.05 1.65
N GLN A 403 12.94 1.21 2.62
CA GLN A 403 13.05 -0.24 2.44
C GLN A 403 11.97 -0.99 3.22
N SER A 404 11.33 -0.33 4.19
CA SER A 404 10.35 -0.91 5.09
C SER A 404 9.24 0.09 5.46
N SER A 405 8.14 -0.42 6.00
CA SER A 405 7.06 0.41 6.54
C SER A 405 7.52 1.32 7.67
N ASN A 406 8.53 0.90 8.46
CA ASN A 406 9.12 1.70 9.53
C ASN A 406 9.96 2.85 8.99
N ASP A 407 10.67 2.67 7.88
CA ASP A 407 11.35 3.78 7.20
C ASP A 407 10.33 4.81 6.74
N PHE A 408 9.21 4.35 6.18
CA PHE A 408 8.14 5.23 5.73
C PHE A 408 7.51 5.99 6.90
N ARG A 409 7.22 5.32 8.04
CA ARG A 409 6.76 5.96 9.28
C ARG A 409 7.68 7.10 9.73
N ARG A 410 9.00 6.85 9.75
CA ARG A 410 10.01 7.85 10.12
C ARG A 410 10.09 9.00 9.13
N ALA A 411 10.02 8.70 7.84
CA ALA A 411 10.03 9.70 6.78
C ALA A 411 8.82 10.64 6.87
N LEU A 412 7.62 10.06 7.09
CA LEU A 412 6.39 10.83 7.31
C LEU A 412 6.52 11.75 8.53
N ALA A 413 6.99 11.22 9.66
CA ALA A 413 7.17 12.02 10.88
C ALA A 413 8.14 13.19 10.67
N ARG A 414 9.26 12.93 9.99
CA ARG A 414 10.24 13.96 9.69
C ARG A 414 9.70 15.00 8.73
N MET A 415 9.00 14.59 7.67
CA MET A 415 8.34 15.52 6.75
C MET A 415 7.33 16.41 7.49
N LEU A 416 6.45 15.84 8.32
CA LEU A 416 5.46 16.59 9.09
C LEU A 416 6.10 17.58 10.08
N SER A 417 7.16 17.15 10.77
CA SER A 417 7.94 18.03 11.65
C SER A 417 8.59 19.17 10.88
N GLU A 418 9.12 18.89 9.71
CA GLU A 418 9.79 19.89 8.89
C GLU A 418 8.78 20.87 8.28
N LEU A 419 7.57 20.43 7.92
CA LEU A 419 6.47 21.30 7.48
C LEU A 419 6.03 22.29 8.58
N ARG A 420 6.24 21.94 9.86
CA ARG A 420 6.01 22.84 10.99
C ARG A 420 6.99 24.01 11.05
N THR A 421 8.27 23.72 10.88
CA THR A 421 9.31 24.73 11.08
C THR A 421 9.37 25.66 9.88
N HIS A 422 9.18 26.97 10.11
CA HIS A 422 9.60 27.95 9.13
C HIS A 422 11.11 27.82 8.88
N PRO A 423 11.57 28.00 7.64
CA PRO A 423 12.98 28.24 7.37
C PRO A 423 13.33 29.66 7.85
N SER A 424 13.29 29.89 9.16
CA SER A 424 13.90 31.08 9.75
C SER A 424 15.42 30.89 9.72
N SER A 425 16.06 31.67 8.84
CA SER A 425 17.41 32.20 9.02
C SER A 425 18.61 31.24 9.24
N SER A 426 18.54 29.93 8.99
CA SER A 426 19.75 29.09 8.97
C SER A 426 20.43 29.09 7.59
N ARG A 427 21.17 30.17 7.29
CA ARG A 427 22.36 30.27 6.42
C ARG A 427 22.53 31.72 5.96
N ARG A 428 23.22 32.51 6.76
CA ARG A 428 24.19 33.48 6.22
C ARG A 428 25.52 32.78 6.09
#